data_AF-A0A2D5UBG8-F1
#
_entry.id   AF-A0A2D5UBG8-F1
#
_cell.length_a   1.000
_cell.length_b   1.000
_cell.length_c   1.000
_cell.angle_alpha   90.00
_cell.angle_beta   90.00
_cell.angle_gamma   90.00
#
_symmetry.space_group_name_H-M   'P 1'
#
loop_
_entity.id
_entity.type
_entity.pdbx_description
1 polymer ?
#
loop_
_entity_poly.entity_id
_entity_poly.type
_entity_poly.pdbx_seq_one_letter_code
_entity_poly.pdbx_strand_id
1 'polypeptide(L)'
;MTISPDEMMTRLGVFSPLYVADEASIFGVRNDQEGGMFFAIDRARGNFRWRIDCPAGWVLAPPLIRGGLLIAGTSVADMNRSESEGQYAVVNWRRSGAVFAFGVDEGEVRFSDMRTGVVRETPVTEGDTLIVRGEIRLGGFRNDEPWSSSAEVESRFALPSGRLIGRRARGDVRPEDFPGEPPPEAWG
;
A
#
# COMPACT_ATOMS: atom_id res chain seq x y z
N MET A 1 -23.56 0.85 26.39
CA MET A 1 -22.08 0.89 26.53
C MET A 1 -21.52 0.65 25.15
N THR A 2 -20.87 1.63 24.55
CA THR A 2 -20.31 1.54 23.20
C THR A 2 -18.98 0.79 23.29
N ILE A 3 -18.86 -0.36 22.61
CA ILE A 3 -17.62 -1.13 22.54
C ILE A 3 -16.57 -0.27 21.81
N SER A 4 -15.34 -0.20 22.32
CA SER A 4 -14.27 0.56 21.67
C SER A 4 -13.86 -0.12 20.35
N PRO A 5 -13.29 0.61 19.38
CA PRO A 5 -12.74 -0.02 18.18
C PRO A 5 -11.71 -1.11 18.48
N ASP A 6 -10.79 -0.89 19.42
CA ASP A 6 -9.81 -1.90 19.86
C ASP A 6 -10.46 -3.17 20.40
N GLU A 7 -11.48 -3.02 21.26
CA GLU A 7 -12.19 -4.16 21.83
C GLU A 7 -12.96 -4.92 20.73
N MET A 8 -13.58 -4.21 19.78
CA MET A 8 -14.26 -4.82 18.65
C MET A 8 -13.30 -5.61 17.75
N MET A 9 -12.15 -5.02 17.39
CA MET A 9 -11.12 -5.69 16.57
C MET A 9 -10.57 -6.93 17.27
N THR A 10 -10.31 -6.83 18.58
CA THR A 10 -9.84 -7.96 19.39
C THR A 10 -10.84 -9.12 19.38
N ARG A 11 -12.13 -8.84 19.54
CA ARG A 11 -13.19 -9.87 19.49
C ARG A 11 -13.30 -10.57 18.13
N LEU A 12 -12.88 -9.90 17.05
CA LEU A 12 -12.88 -10.43 15.69
C LEU A 12 -11.54 -11.08 15.29
N GLY A 13 -10.60 -11.18 16.24
CA GLY A 13 -9.28 -11.76 15.99
C GLY A 13 -8.37 -10.89 15.12
N VAL A 14 -8.64 -9.59 15.03
CA VAL A 14 -7.77 -8.60 14.36
C VAL A 14 -6.86 -8.00 15.41
N PHE A 15 -5.63 -8.50 15.48
CA PHE A 15 -4.65 -8.13 16.52
C PHE A 15 -3.64 -7.07 16.06
N SER A 16 -3.61 -6.74 14.76
CA SER A 16 -2.80 -5.66 14.23
C SER A 16 -3.61 -4.36 14.26
N PRO A 17 -3.06 -3.23 14.75
CA PRO A 17 -3.76 -1.94 14.80
C PRO A 17 -3.78 -1.27 13.42
N LEU A 18 -4.21 -2.00 12.39
CA LEU A 18 -4.32 -1.53 11.00
C LEU A 18 -5.75 -1.06 10.70
N TYR A 19 -6.29 -0.20 11.56
CA TYR A 19 -7.66 0.26 11.44
C TYR A 19 -7.80 1.74 11.77
N VAL A 20 -8.91 2.31 11.32
CA VAL A 20 -9.36 3.68 11.56
C VAL A 20 -10.86 3.64 11.78
N ALA A 21 -11.39 4.52 12.63
CA ALA A 21 -12.81 4.54 12.94
C ALA A 21 -13.36 5.97 12.88
N ASP A 22 -14.57 6.09 12.36
CA ASP A 22 -15.41 7.28 12.54
C ASP A 22 -16.51 6.97 13.58
N GLU A 23 -17.55 7.80 13.67
CA GLU A 23 -18.65 7.57 14.61
C GLU A 23 -19.46 6.29 14.32
N ALA A 24 -19.67 5.95 13.06
CA ALA A 24 -20.58 4.89 12.61
C ALA A 24 -19.88 3.59 12.20
N SER A 25 -18.60 3.66 11.83
CA SER A 25 -17.89 2.59 11.12
C SER A 25 -16.47 2.38 11.65
N ILE A 26 -16.01 1.13 11.60
CA ILE A 26 -14.59 0.80 11.70
C ILE A 26 -14.14 0.28 10.36
N PHE A 27 -13.08 0.86 9.84
CA PHE A 27 -12.42 0.41 8.63
C PHE A 27 -11.08 -0.20 9.01
N GLY A 28 -10.78 -1.39 8.51
CA GLY A 28 -9.56 -2.06 8.90
C GLY A 28 -9.01 -2.94 7.83
N VAL A 29 -7.81 -3.43 8.11
CA VAL A 29 -7.12 -4.40 7.30
C VAL A 29 -6.71 -5.58 8.16
N ARG A 30 -6.88 -6.77 7.61
CA ARG A 30 -6.28 -8.00 8.13
C ARG A 30 -5.29 -8.52 7.10
N ASN A 31 -4.08 -8.82 7.52
CA ASN A 31 -3.13 -9.55 6.69
C ASN A 31 -3.16 -11.03 7.07
N ASP A 32 -3.05 -11.90 6.08
CA ASP A 32 -2.80 -13.34 6.24
C ASP A 32 -1.67 -13.81 5.31
N GLN A 33 -1.60 -15.12 5.03
CA GLN A 33 -0.56 -15.68 4.18
C GLN A 33 -0.75 -15.35 2.69
N GLU A 34 -1.98 -15.05 2.26
CA GLU A 34 -2.32 -14.81 0.86
C GLU A 34 -2.30 -13.32 0.51
N GLY A 35 -2.60 -12.44 1.48
CA GLY A 35 -2.49 -10.99 1.27
C GLY A 35 -3.17 -10.18 2.37
N GLY A 36 -3.51 -8.93 2.03
CA GLY A 36 -4.39 -8.10 2.85
C GLY A 36 -5.87 -8.32 2.51
N MET A 37 -6.75 -8.11 3.47
CA MET A 37 -8.21 -8.01 3.28
C MET A 37 -8.68 -6.71 3.94
N PHE A 38 -9.28 -5.82 3.15
CA PHE A 38 -9.93 -4.62 3.62
C PHE A 38 -11.35 -4.92 4.08
N PHE A 39 -11.82 -4.21 5.09
CA PHE A 39 -13.19 -4.34 5.56
C PHE A 39 -13.74 -3.06 6.17
N ALA A 40 -15.06 -2.95 6.20
CA ALA A 40 -15.79 -2.02 7.04
C ALA A 40 -16.79 -2.74 7.94
N ILE A 41 -16.97 -2.25 9.15
CA ILE A 41 -17.86 -2.80 10.17
C ILE A 41 -18.76 -1.69 10.70
N ASP A 42 -20.05 -1.98 10.81
CA ASP A 42 -20.99 -1.11 11.53
C ASP A 42 -20.68 -1.14 13.03
N ARG A 43 -20.35 0.01 13.62
CA ARG A 43 -19.93 0.11 15.03
C ARG A 43 -21.04 -0.25 16.02
N ALA A 44 -22.29 0.02 15.68
CA ALA A 44 -23.42 -0.24 16.56
C ALA A 44 -23.79 -1.73 16.57
N ARG A 45 -23.70 -2.39 15.40
CA ARG A 45 -24.15 -3.76 15.21
C ARG A 45 -23.04 -4.80 15.27
N GLY A 46 -21.80 -4.41 15.00
CA GLY A 46 -20.64 -5.32 14.90
C GLY A 46 -20.61 -6.18 13.62
N ASN A 47 -21.48 -5.91 12.65
CA ASN A 47 -21.55 -6.66 11.40
C ASN A 47 -20.69 -6.01 10.30
N PHE A 48 -20.10 -6.82 9.43
CA PHE A 48 -19.45 -6.33 8.22
C PHE A 48 -20.45 -5.57 7.34
N ARG A 49 -20.06 -4.38 6.90
CA ARG A 49 -20.71 -3.65 5.81
C ARG A 49 -20.22 -4.20 4.47
N TRP A 50 -18.91 -4.37 4.36
CA TRP A 50 -18.24 -4.97 3.21
C TRP A 50 -16.89 -5.56 3.60
N ARG A 51 -16.36 -6.43 2.75
CA ARG A 51 -15.02 -7.04 2.82
C ARG A 51 -14.49 -7.25 1.41
N ILE A 52 -13.23 -6.93 1.18
CA ILE A 52 -12.61 -6.97 -0.14
C ILE A 52 -11.17 -7.43 0.01
N ASP A 53 -10.79 -8.42 -0.80
CA ASP A 53 -9.40 -8.87 -0.86
C ASP A 53 -8.52 -7.78 -1.47
N CYS A 54 -7.39 -7.49 -0.85
CA CYS A 54 -6.43 -6.52 -1.34
C CYS A 54 -5.85 -7.05 -2.64
N PRO A 55 -6.01 -6.34 -3.76
CA PRO A 55 -5.50 -6.80 -5.05
C PRO A 55 -3.96 -6.73 -5.12
N ALA A 56 -3.28 -6.17 -4.13
CA ALA A 56 -1.82 -6.07 -4.12
C ALA A 56 -1.21 -6.15 -2.71
N GLY A 57 -0.87 -7.36 -2.30
CA GLY A 57 0.03 -7.61 -1.17
C GLY A 57 -0.52 -7.21 0.20
N TRP A 58 0.40 -7.01 1.15
CA TRP A 58 0.08 -6.72 2.55
C TRP A 58 -0.02 -5.23 2.83
N VAL A 59 -0.82 -4.85 3.82
CA VAL A 59 -0.87 -3.48 4.33
C VAL A 59 0.02 -3.35 5.55
N LEU A 60 0.86 -2.31 5.59
CA LEU A 60 1.85 -2.15 6.66
C LEU A 60 1.54 -1.00 7.63
N ALA A 61 0.57 -0.14 7.29
CA ALA A 61 0.18 1.01 8.10
C ALA A 61 -1.35 1.16 8.17
N PRO A 62 -1.89 1.81 9.22
CA PRO A 62 -3.31 2.13 9.27
C PRO A 62 -3.74 2.93 8.05
N PRO A 63 -4.97 2.70 7.53
CA PRO A 63 -5.49 3.49 6.44
C PRO A 63 -5.92 4.90 6.90
N LEU A 64 -6.00 5.82 5.95
CA LEU A 64 -6.52 7.18 6.13
C LEU A 64 -8.00 7.23 5.70
N ILE A 65 -8.86 7.92 6.45
CA ILE A 65 -10.19 8.31 5.96
C ILE A 65 -10.17 9.77 5.52
N ARG A 66 -10.57 10.04 4.27
CA ARG A 66 -10.72 11.41 3.78
C ARG A 66 -11.79 11.49 2.68
N GLY A 67 -12.75 12.39 2.83
CA GLY A 67 -13.69 12.72 1.76
C GLY A 67 -14.48 11.53 1.22
N GLY A 68 -14.92 10.62 2.10
CA GLY A 68 -15.62 9.38 1.69
C GLY A 68 -14.72 8.28 1.14
N LEU A 69 -13.40 8.42 1.28
CA LEU A 69 -12.42 7.41 0.84
C LEU A 69 -11.71 6.78 2.04
N LEU A 70 -11.52 5.47 1.99
CA LEU A 70 -10.55 4.72 2.77
C LEU A 70 -9.29 4.53 1.92
N ILE A 71 -8.19 5.15 2.34
CA ILE A 71 -6.94 5.21 1.56
C ILE A 71 -5.87 4.41 2.28
N ALA A 72 -5.27 3.44 1.59
CA ALA A 72 -4.29 2.53 2.18
C ALA A 72 -3.11 2.30 1.26
N GLY A 73 -1.95 2.16 1.87
CA GLY A 73 -0.71 1.77 1.22
C GLY A 73 -0.41 0.28 1.38
N THR A 74 0.21 -0.33 0.38
CA THR A 74 0.51 -1.77 0.38
C THR A 74 1.99 -2.08 0.14
N SER A 75 2.33 -3.36 0.27
CA SER A 75 3.66 -3.95 0.09
C SER A 75 3.52 -5.25 -0.68
N VAL A 76 4.14 -5.31 -1.86
CA VAL A 76 4.21 -6.47 -2.74
C VAL A 76 5.65 -6.91 -2.89
N ALA A 77 5.86 -8.22 -2.98
CA ALA A 77 7.17 -8.82 -3.11
C ALA A 77 7.16 -9.88 -4.20
N ASP A 78 8.06 -9.70 -5.18
CA ASP A 78 8.28 -10.66 -6.24
C ASP A 78 9.71 -11.19 -6.16
N MET A 79 9.88 -12.45 -6.49
CA MET A 79 11.18 -13.13 -6.54
C MET A 79 11.24 -13.97 -7.82
N ASN A 80 12.29 -13.79 -8.61
CA ASN A 80 12.60 -14.67 -9.73
C ASN A 80 13.97 -15.32 -9.53
N ARG A 81 14.11 -16.53 -10.09
CA ARG A 81 15.38 -17.26 -10.15
C ARG A 81 15.59 -17.73 -11.58
N SER A 82 16.77 -17.49 -12.11
CA SER A 82 17.20 -18.02 -13.40
C SER A 82 18.57 -18.67 -13.28
N GLU A 83 18.78 -19.75 -14.02
CA GLU A 83 20.04 -20.49 -14.11
C GLU A 83 20.47 -20.54 -15.58
N SER A 84 21.75 -20.33 -15.87
CA SER A 84 22.30 -20.44 -17.23
C SER A 84 23.64 -21.15 -17.22
N GLU A 85 23.79 -22.17 -18.08
CA GLU A 85 25.07 -22.79 -18.48
C GLU A 85 26.06 -23.10 -17.33
N GLY A 86 25.58 -23.68 -16.23
CA GLY A 86 26.43 -24.07 -15.10
C GLY A 86 27.00 -22.91 -14.28
N GLN A 87 26.60 -21.66 -14.55
CA GLN A 87 26.81 -20.52 -13.67
C GLN A 87 25.76 -20.51 -12.55
N TYR A 88 26.14 -19.94 -11.40
CA TYR A 88 25.31 -19.80 -10.21
C TYR A 88 23.93 -19.19 -10.52
N ALA A 89 22.91 -19.60 -9.76
CA ALA A 89 21.57 -19.06 -9.92
C ALA A 89 21.55 -17.54 -9.69
N VAL A 90 21.09 -16.79 -10.69
CA VAL A 90 20.77 -15.38 -10.52
C VAL A 90 19.39 -15.32 -9.87
N VAL A 91 19.36 -14.79 -8.65
CA VAL A 91 18.12 -14.54 -7.92
C VAL A 91 17.89 -13.05 -7.95
N ASN A 92 16.74 -12.57 -8.43
CA ASN A 92 16.34 -11.18 -8.25
C ASN A 92 15.06 -11.11 -7.44
N TRP A 93 15.01 -10.15 -6.53
CA TRP A 93 13.80 -9.77 -5.83
C TRP A 93 13.46 -8.32 -6.11
N ARG A 94 12.16 -8.05 -6.04
CA ARG A 94 11.58 -6.73 -6.08
C ARG A 94 10.60 -6.57 -4.94
N ARG A 95 10.75 -5.50 -4.18
CA ARG A 95 9.74 -5.01 -3.24
C ARG A 95 9.18 -3.71 -3.79
N SER A 96 7.88 -3.70 -4.03
CA SER A 96 7.11 -2.52 -4.45
C SER A 96 5.82 -2.47 -3.63
N GLY A 97 4.86 -1.68 -4.06
CA GLY A 97 3.56 -1.56 -3.41
C GLY A 97 2.69 -0.62 -4.20
N ALA A 98 1.52 -0.37 -3.65
CA ALA A 98 0.53 0.49 -4.27
C ALA A 98 -0.14 1.37 -3.23
N VAL A 99 -0.81 2.41 -3.72
CA VAL A 99 -1.90 3.04 -2.98
C VAL A 99 -3.24 2.59 -3.57
N PHE A 100 -4.21 2.33 -2.70
CA PHE A 100 -5.61 2.16 -3.06
C PHE A 100 -6.46 3.16 -2.30
N ALA A 101 -7.49 3.68 -2.95
CA ALA A 101 -8.58 4.40 -2.33
C ALA A 101 -9.88 3.66 -2.60
N PHE A 102 -10.60 3.29 -1.54
CA PHE A 102 -11.88 2.60 -1.60
C PHE A 102 -13.00 3.55 -1.17
N GLY A 103 -14.18 3.45 -1.75
CA GLY A 103 -15.37 4.13 -1.24
C GLY A 103 -15.74 3.58 0.14
N VAL A 104 -15.96 4.44 1.12
CA VAL A 104 -16.25 3.99 2.50
C VAL A 104 -17.59 3.24 2.63
N ASP A 105 -18.55 3.52 1.76
CA ASP A 105 -19.90 2.96 1.87
C ASP A 105 -19.99 1.56 1.25
N GLU A 106 -19.41 1.37 0.07
CA GLU A 106 -19.48 0.11 -0.70
C GLU A 106 -18.16 -0.67 -0.80
N GLY A 107 -17.03 -0.05 -0.47
CA GLY A 107 -15.70 -0.64 -0.60
C GLY A 107 -15.15 -0.64 -2.03
N GLU A 108 -15.82 -0.06 -3.03
CA GLU A 108 -15.34 -0.08 -4.41
C GLU A 108 -14.01 0.67 -4.57
N VAL A 109 -13.09 0.14 -5.39
CA VAL A 109 -11.84 0.84 -5.71
C VAL A 109 -12.16 2.09 -6.53
N ARG A 110 -11.95 3.27 -5.94
CA ARG A 110 -12.13 4.57 -6.60
C ARG A 110 -10.92 4.97 -7.42
N PHE A 111 -9.72 4.71 -6.90
CA PHE A 111 -8.48 4.78 -7.66
C PHE A 111 -7.38 3.94 -7.01
N SER A 112 -6.35 3.65 -7.81
CA SER A 112 -5.12 3.02 -7.33
C SER A 112 -3.92 3.46 -8.16
N ASP A 113 -2.73 3.33 -7.58
CA ASP A 113 -1.47 3.52 -8.30
C ASP A 113 -0.43 2.52 -7.78
N MET A 114 0.04 1.63 -8.67
CA MET A 114 1.00 0.56 -8.39
C MET A 114 2.47 1.00 -8.42
N ARG A 115 2.72 2.29 -8.62
CA ARG A 115 4.06 2.87 -8.80
C ARG A 115 4.51 3.64 -7.56
N THR A 116 3.75 3.61 -6.47
CA THR A 116 4.11 4.32 -5.22
C THR A 116 5.27 3.65 -4.49
N GLY A 117 5.65 2.43 -4.87
CA GLY A 117 6.56 1.60 -4.08
C GLY A 117 5.86 1.09 -2.82
N VAL A 118 6.63 0.41 -1.97
CA VAL A 118 6.13 -0.10 -0.68
C VAL A 118 5.76 1.08 0.22
N VAL A 119 4.50 1.18 0.62
CA VAL A 119 4.02 2.24 1.51
C VAL A 119 3.99 1.73 2.95
N ARG A 120 4.86 2.29 3.81
CA ARG A 120 5.01 1.89 5.22
C ARG A 120 4.40 2.85 6.22
N GLU A 121 4.00 4.03 5.74
CA GLU A 121 3.41 5.08 6.56
C GLU A 121 1.97 5.32 6.10
N THR A 122 1.11 5.71 7.03
CA THR A 122 -0.25 6.14 6.69
C THR A 122 -0.15 7.33 5.72
N PRO A 123 -0.80 7.27 4.54
CA PRO A 123 -0.86 8.40 3.64
C PRO A 123 -1.39 9.65 4.33
N VAL A 124 -0.90 10.83 3.94
CA VAL A 124 -1.28 12.10 4.56
C VAL A 124 -1.91 13.04 3.54
N THR A 125 -2.59 14.09 4.01
CA THR A 125 -3.23 15.07 3.13
C THR A 125 -2.79 16.49 3.44
N GLU A 126 -2.59 17.28 2.38
CA GLU A 126 -2.39 18.73 2.41
C GLU A 126 -3.51 19.36 1.58
N GLY A 127 -4.56 19.87 2.24
CA GLY A 127 -5.78 20.31 1.56
C GLY A 127 -6.47 19.15 0.83
N ASP A 128 -6.59 19.29 -0.50
CA ASP A 128 -7.14 18.27 -1.40
C ASP A 128 -6.03 17.44 -2.10
N THR A 129 -4.79 17.53 -1.62
CA THR A 129 -3.69 16.71 -2.12
C THR A 129 -3.43 15.54 -1.18
N LEU A 130 -3.53 14.32 -1.69
CA LEU A 130 -3.01 13.12 -1.03
C LEU A 130 -1.51 13.00 -1.30
N ILE A 131 -0.73 12.76 -0.26
CA ILE A 131 0.72 12.52 -0.34
C ILE A 131 0.99 11.09 0.13
N VAL A 132 1.60 10.31 -0.75
CA VAL A 132 1.99 8.92 -0.50
C VAL A 132 3.51 8.83 -0.59
N ARG A 133 4.13 8.34 0.48
CA ARG A 133 5.56 8.03 0.52
C ARG A 133 5.74 6.53 0.46
N GLY A 134 6.54 6.06 -0.49
CA GLY A 134 6.90 4.66 -0.56
C GLY A 134 8.33 4.46 -1.03
N GLU A 135 8.71 3.20 -1.07
CA GLU A 135 10.07 2.79 -1.39
C GLU A 135 10.06 1.59 -2.31
N ILE A 136 10.79 1.70 -3.41
CA ILE A 136 11.06 0.60 -4.31
C ILE A 136 12.40 0.01 -3.90
N ARG A 137 12.45 -1.29 -3.61
CA ARG A 137 13.71 -2.00 -3.36
C ARG A 137 13.90 -3.13 -4.33
N LEU A 138 15.14 -3.32 -4.72
CA LEU A 138 15.59 -4.43 -5.52
C LEU A 138 16.81 -5.05 -4.89
N GLY A 139 17.06 -6.27 -5.28
CA GLY A 139 18.34 -6.88 -5.06
C GLY A 139 18.33 -8.32 -5.48
N GLY A 140 19.33 -9.03 -5.00
CA GLY A 140 19.53 -10.40 -5.43
C GLY A 140 20.90 -10.93 -5.10
N PHE A 141 21.23 -12.02 -5.80
CA PHE A 141 22.55 -12.63 -5.79
C PHE A 141 23.01 -12.84 -7.23
N ARG A 142 24.28 -12.52 -7.49
CA ARG A 142 24.96 -12.79 -8.76
C ARG A 142 26.30 -13.43 -8.43
N ASN A 143 26.53 -14.68 -8.86
CA ASN A 143 27.75 -15.42 -8.54
C ASN A 143 28.06 -15.44 -7.03
N ASP A 144 27.04 -15.74 -6.22
CA ASP A 144 27.08 -15.70 -4.75
C ASP A 144 27.35 -14.32 -4.11
N GLU A 145 27.50 -13.25 -4.91
CA GLU A 145 27.63 -11.89 -4.39
C GLU A 145 26.25 -11.21 -4.25
N PRO A 146 25.90 -10.72 -3.05
CA PRO A 146 24.65 -10.00 -2.85
C PRO A 146 24.72 -8.61 -3.48
N TRP A 147 23.60 -8.14 -4.01
CA TRP A 147 23.44 -6.75 -4.44
C TRP A 147 22.07 -6.22 -4.01
N SER A 148 21.96 -4.91 -3.80
CA SER A 148 20.70 -4.24 -3.55
C SER A 148 20.72 -2.81 -4.08
N SER A 149 19.53 -2.27 -4.28
CA SER A 149 19.29 -0.93 -4.79
C SER A 149 17.95 -0.43 -4.26
N SER A 150 17.82 0.86 -4.01
CA SER A 150 16.58 1.45 -3.52
C SER A 150 16.31 2.85 -4.04
N ALA A 151 15.02 3.15 -4.22
CA ALA A 151 14.52 4.46 -4.55
C ALA A 151 13.33 4.82 -3.65
N GLU A 152 13.40 5.98 -3.01
CA GLU A 152 12.28 6.61 -2.32
C GLU A 152 11.40 7.32 -3.35
N VAL A 153 10.08 7.23 -3.18
CA VAL A 153 9.08 7.79 -4.09
C VAL A 153 8.06 8.58 -3.28
N GLU A 154 7.85 9.84 -3.64
CA GLU A 154 6.71 10.63 -3.18
C GLU A 154 5.75 10.83 -4.36
N SER A 155 4.52 10.36 -4.19
CA SER A 155 3.43 10.52 -5.17
C SER A 155 2.37 11.45 -4.60
N ARG A 156 1.93 12.42 -5.41
CA ARG A 156 0.90 13.40 -5.05
C ARG A 156 -0.32 13.21 -5.94
N PHE A 157 -1.50 13.08 -5.33
CA PHE A 157 -2.76 12.87 -6.04
C PHE A 157 -3.79 13.92 -5.67
N ALA A 158 -4.58 14.39 -6.63
CA ALA A 158 -5.72 15.27 -6.38
C ALA A 158 -6.93 14.46 -5.89
N LEU A 159 -7.42 14.77 -4.70
CA LEU A 159 -8.65 14.18 -4.15
C LEU A 159 -9.90 14.95 -4.60
N PRO A 160 -11.06 14.27 -4.73
CA PRO A 160 -11.25 12.82 -4.59
C PRO A 160 -10.88 12.03 -5.86
N SER A 161 -10.48 12.71 -6.94
CA SER A 161 -10.31 12.09 -8.26
C SER A 161 -9.24 11.00 -8.35
N GLY A 162 -8.24 11.01 -7.47
CA GLY A 162 -7.09 10.12 -7.56
C GLY A 162 -6.12 10.44 -8.70
N ARG A 163 -6.32 11.54 -9.42
CA ARG A 163 -5.44 11.95 -10.52
C ARG A 163 -4.05 12.27 -9.97
N LEU A 164 -3.01 11.61 -10.48
CA LEU A 164 -1.63 11.96 -10.19
C LEU A 164 -1.36 13.41 -10.63
N ILE A 165 -0.86 14.24 -9.72
CA ILE A 165 -0.51 15.64 -9.98
C ILE A 165 0.99 15.89 -9.94
N GLY A 166 1.76 15.00 -9.32
CA GLY A 166 3.22 15.11 -9.29
C GLY A 166 3.85 13.88 -8.65
N ARG A 167 5.05 13.57 -9.13
CA ARG A 167 5.86 12.47 -8.60
C ARG A 167 7.32 12.91 -8.55
N ARG A 168 7.94 12.67 -7.40
CA ARG A 168 9.37 12.88 -7.20
C ARG A 168 9.99 11.65 -6.58
N ALA A 169 11.26 11.40 -6.88
CA ALA A 169 11.98 10.26 -6.38
C ALA A 169 13.44 10.60 -6.04
N ARG A 170 14.05 9.79 -5.18
CA ARG A 170 15.45 9.91 -4.77
C ARG A 170 16.08 8.54 -4.61
N GLY A 171 17.36 8.41 -4.96
CA GLY A 171 18.10 7.16 -4.93
C GLY A 171 18.26 6.56 -6.32
N ASP A 172 18.31 5.25 -6.42
CA ASP A 172 18.52 4.52 -7.67
C ASP A 172 17.21 4.43 -8.48
N VAL A 173 16.81 5.56 -9.05
CA VAL A 173 15.60 5.70 -9.85
C VAL A 173 15.82 5.10 -11.24
N ARG A 174 14.93 4.20 -11.66
CA ARG A 174 15.02 3.59 -12.99
C ARG A 174 13.74 3.83 -13.78
N PRO A 175 13.81 4.10 -15.10
CA PRO A 175 12.61 4.34 -15.91
C PRO A 175 11.58 3.21 -15.85
N GLU A 176 12.02 1.96 -15.76
CA GLU A 176 11.13 0.79 -15.66
C GLU A 176 10.30 0.72 -14.38
N ASP A 177 10.67 1.49 -13.34
CA ASP A 177 9.88 1.59 -12.11
C ASP A 177 8.59 2.41 -12.31
N PHE A 178 8.52 3.23 -13.37
CA PHE A 178 7.42 4.15 -13.65
C PHE A 178 6.88 3.96 -15.08
N PRO A 179 6.36 2.77 -15.43
CA PRO A 179 5.87 2.51 -16.78
C PRO A 179 4.74 3.48 -17.14
N GLY A 180 4.81 4.02 -18.36
CA GLY A 180 3.83 4.97 -18.89
C GLY A 180 3.94 6.40 -18.35
N GLU A 181 4.98 6.71 -17.56
CA GLU A 181 5.28 8.07 -17.07
C GLU A 181 6.71 8.49 -17.47
N PRO A 182 6.95 9.80 -17.63
CA PRO A 182 8.33 10.29 -17.66
C PRO A 182 9.02 9.98 -16.32
N PRO A 183 10.36 9.83 -16.30
CA PRO A 183 11.09 9.66 -15.04
C PRO A 183 10.73 10.77 -14.05
N PRO A 184 10.47 10.43 -12.77
CA PRO A 184 10.08 11.40 -11.77
C PRO A 184 11.16 12.44 -11.53
N GLU A 185 10.75 13.63 -11.11
CA GLU A 185 11.68 14.69 -10.73
C GLU A 185 12.55 14.22 -9.55
N ALA A 186 13.85 14.50 -9.63
CA ALA A 186 14.74 14.24 -8.50
C ALA A 186 14.40 15.20 -7.35
N TRP A 187 14.35 14.69 -6.12
CA TRP A 187 14.22 15.51 -4.92
C TRP A 187 15.42 15.33 -4.00
N GLY A 188 16.08 16.45 -3.65
CA GLY A 188 17.12 16.58 -2.64
C GLY A 188 16.58 16.92 -1.25
#